data_AF-A0A177L5K1-F1
#
_entry.id   AF-A0A177L5K1-F1
#
_cell.length_a   1.000
_cell.length_b   1.000
_cell.length_c   1.000
_cell.angle_alpha   90.00
_cell.angle_beta   90.00
_cell.angle_gamma   90.00
#
_symmetry.space_group_name_H-M   'P 1'
#
loop_
_entity.id
_entity.type
_entity.pdbx_description
1 polymer ?
#
loop_
_entity_poly.entity_id
_entity_poly.type
_entity_poly.pdbx_seq_one_letter_code
_entity_poly.pdbx_strand_id
1 'polypeptide(L)'
;MLAEISGAHNDNTLSVLGDRSATEVMVPRTEMAYMPKDETVKECISLFRETKFTRYPVIDGDKDRVIGFVNFKEVIAEYVSDPVVGAKSIKHFIRPVIRVIDSIPVHELLAKMQAERMQMAILINEYGGTAGLVTAKDIVEVIVGELHDEFDIAAPPVIQIVGEHHYIASSKLSVSETAQLLGIDMNDDDVDTIGGWMLTENFDIQCGQTIEYSGFLFTVLEMQDHQIRQLEIKPVTAVKRIESSVDPSAISIAAPNNA
;
A
#
# COMPACT_ATOMS: atom_id res chain seq x y z
N MET A 1 -11.53 -24.79 -11.47
CA MET A 1 -12.39 -24.57 -10.29
C MET A 1 -13.11 -23.23 -10.47
N LEU A 2 -14.03 -23.18 -11.44
CA LEU A 2 -14.85 -22.00 -11.73
C LEU A 2 -16.21 -22.54 -12.18
N ALA A 3 -17.10 -22.72 -11.21
CA ALA A 3 -18.51 -22.94 -11.43
C ALA A 3 -19.26 -22.38 -10.22
N GLU A 4 -20.29 -21.60 -10.52
CA GLU A 4 -21.41 -21.26 -9.64
C GLU A 4 -21.16 -20.28 -8.49
N ILE A 5 -21.26 -18.98 -8.81
CA ILE A 5 -21.96 -18.04 -7.93
C ILE A 5 -22.97 -17.28 -8.79
N SER A 6 -24.19 -17.82 -8.79
CA SER A 6 -25.36 -17.27 -9.45
C SER A 6 -26.04 -16.22 -8.54
N GLY A 7 -26.10 -14.98 -9.00
CA GLY A 7 -27.35 -14.20 -9.02
C GLY A 7 -27.90 -13.53 -7.75
N ALA A 8 -27.28 -13.65 -6.57
CA ALA A 8 -27.88 -13.09 -5.33
C ALA A 8 -27.01 -12.06 -4.56
N HIS A 9 -25.81 -11.72 -5.02
CA HIS A 9 -24.89 -10.83 -4.28
C HIS A 9 -24.80 -9.38 -4.77
N ASN A 10 -25.50 -9.00 -5.84
CA ASN A 10 -25.34 -7.65 -6.41
C ASN A 10 -25.73 -6.51 -5.44
N ASP A 11 -26.78 -6.67 -4.62
CA ASP A 11 -27.27 -5.55 -3.80
C ASP A 11 -26.32 -5.20 -2.64
N ASN A 12 -25.59 -6.18 -2.09
CA ASN A 12 -24.68 -5.91 -0.96
C ASN A 12 -23.33 -5.35 -1.44
N THR A 13 -22.86 -5.82 -2.61
CA THR A 13 -21.61 -5.41 -3.24
C THR A 13 -21.63 -3.95 -3.70
N LEU A 14 -22.76 -3.48 -4.26
CA LEU A 14 -22.91 -2.06 -4.63
C LEU A 14 -22.95 -1.13 -3.41
N SER A 15 -23.49 -1.58 -2.26
CA SER A 15 -23.56 -0.73 -1.06
C SER A 15 -22.19 -0.43 -0.45
N VAL A 16 -21.23 -1.35 -0.55
CA VAL A 16 -19.85 -1.17 -0.04
C VAL A 16 -19.04 -0.22 -0.91
N LEU A 17 -19.22 -0.30 -2.23
CA LEU A 17 -18.54 0.60 -3.17
C LEU A 17 -19.13 2.03 -3.13
N GLY A 18 -20.43 2.16 -2.88
CA GLY A 18 -21.12 3.45 -2.77
C GLY A 18 -20.81 4.39 -3.95
N ASP A 19 -20.64 5.68 -3.62
CA ASP A 19 -20.26 6.75 -4.54
C ASP A 19 -18.75 7.01 -4.58
N ARG A 20 -17.93 6.05 -4.11
CA ARG A 20 -16.46 6.21 -4.12
C ARG A 20 -15.96 6.46 -5.53
N SER A 21 -15.03 7.38 -5.64
CA SER A 21 -14.39 7.71 -6.92
C SER A 21 -13.28 6.72 -7.25
N ALA A 22 -13.04 6.49 -8.55
CA ALA A 22 -11.93 5.63 -8.97
C ALA A 22 -10.56 6.13 -8.50
N THR A 23 -10.41 7.42 -8.20
CA THR A 23 -9.19 7.98 -7.57
C THR A 23 -8.88 7.41 -6.19
N GLU A 24 -9.88 6.92 -5.45
CA GLU A 24 -9.68 6.36 -4.10
C GLU A 24 -9.09 4.95 -4.12
N VAL A 25 -9.19 4.25 -5.26
CA VAL A 25 -8.78 2.84 -5.41
C VAL A 25 -7.73 2.64 -6.50
N MET A 26 -7.27 3.72 -7.13
CA MET A 26 -6.28 3.66 -8.20
C MET A 26 -4.87 3.48 -7.69
N VAL A 27 -4.02 2.91 -8.55
CA VAL A 27 -2.57 3.09 -8.49
C VAL A 27 -2.23 4.42 -9.16
N PRO A 28 -1.71 5.42 -8.43
CA PRO A 28 -1.37 6.73 -9.01
C PRO A 28 -0.31 6.62 -10.11
N ARG A 29 -0.33 7.55 -11.08
CA ARG A 29 0.66 7.62 -12.20
C ARG A 29 2.11 7.55 -11.75
N THR A 30 2.41 8.15 -10.60
CA THR A 30 3.75 8.18 -10.01
C THR A 30 4.20 6.79 -9.53
N GLU A 31 3.26 5.96 -9.07
CA GLU A 31 3.50 4.61 -8.53
C GLU A 31 3.33 3.50 -9.58
N MET A 32 2.80 3.81 -10.77
CA MET A 32 2.64 2.83 -11.85
C MET A 32 4.00 2.24 -12.26
N ALA A 33 4.15 0.92 -12.13
CA ALA A 33 5.10 0.14 -12.91
C ALA A 33 4.62 0.05 -14.36
N TYR A 34 5.51 0.25 -15.33
CA TYR A 34 5.14 0.34 -16.75
C TYR A 34 6.23 -0.21 -17.65
N MET A 35 5.84 -0.44 -18.91
CA MET A 35 6.72 -0.99 -19.94
C MET A 35 6.85 0.01 -21.10
N PRO A 36 8.04 0.56 -21.38
CA PRO A 36 8.28 1.31 -22.61
C PRO A 36 8.03 0.45 -23.86
N LYS A 37 7.43 1.02 -24.91
CA LYS A 37 7.00 0.28 -26.12
C LYS A 37 8.11 -0.46 -26.86
N ASP A 38 9.35 0.02 -26.73
CA ASP A 38 10.50 -0.47 -27.48
C ASP A 38 11.32 -1.51 -26.71
N GLU A 39 10.91 -1.81 -25.47
CA GLU A 39 11.52 -2.88 -24.68
C GLU A 39 11.18 -4.28 -25.22
N THR A 40 11.96 -5.23 -24.75
CA THR A 40 12.05 -6.63 -25.17
C THR A 40 11.33 -7.55 -24.20
N VAL A 41 11.06 -8.76 -24.65
CA VAL A 41 10.48 -9.81 -23.81
C VAL A 41 11.33 -10.11 -22.58
N LYS A 42 12.66 -10.09 -22.70
CA LYS A 42 13.55 -10.27 -21.55
C LYS A 42 13.43 -9.15 -20.54
N GLU A 43 13.29 -7.91 -20.97
CA GLU A 43 13.11 -6.78 -20.04
C GLU A 43 11.76 -6.86 -19.32
N CYS A 44 10.68 -7.27 -20.01
CA CYS A 44 9.41 -7.57 -19.37
C CYS A 44 9.53 -8.68 -18.30
N ILE A 45 10.31 -9.73 -18.57
CA ILE A 45 10.60 -10.78 -17.59
C ILE A 45 11.39 -10.25 -16.40
N SER A 46 12.38 -9.38 -16.62
CA SER A 46 13.13 -8.72 -15.54
C SER A 46 12.21 -7.84 -14.68
N LEU A 47 11.36 -7.02 -15.30
CA LEU A 47 10.39 -6.18 -14.61
C LEU A 47 9.41 -7.01 -13.77
N PHE A 48 8.96 -8.17 -14.27
CA PHE A 48 8.17 -9.11 -13.49
C PHE A 48 8.92 -9.67 -12.28
N ARG A 49 10.22 -9.95 -12.42
CA ARG A 49 11.01 -10.45 -11.29
C ARG A 49 11.09 -9.44 -10.15
N GLU A 50 11.08 -8.15 -10.46
CA GLU A 50 11.13 -7.05 -9.52
C GLU A 50 9.77 -6.74 -8.90
N THR A 51 8.72 -6.64 -9.72
CA THR A 51 7.42 -6.10 -9.30
C THR A 51 6.33 -7.15 -9.07
N LYS A 52 6.46 -8.34 -9.67
CA LYS A 52 5.48 -9.45 -9.65
C LYS A 52 4.12 -9.14 -10.26
N PHE A 53 3.91 -7.98 -10.87
CA PHE A 53 2.64 -7.66 -11.49
C PHE A 53 2.41 -8.49 -12.76
N THR A 54 1.17 -8.90 -12.99
CA THR A 54 0.83 -9.73 -14.16
C THR A 54 0.47 -8.90 -15.39
N ARG A 55 0.26 -7.59 -15.23
CA ARG A 55 -0.08 -6.68 -16.33
C ARG A 55 0.69 -5.37 -16.17
N TYR A 56 1.28 -4.90 -17.27
CA TYR A 56 1.99 -3.62 -17.31
C TYR A 56 1.38 -2.72 -18.38
N PRO A 57 1.00 -1.48 -18.07
CA PRO A 57 0.68 -0.48 -19.08
C PRO A 57 1.91 -0.25 -19.98
N VAL A 58 1.67 -0.13 -21.28
CA VAL A 58 2.72 0.11 -22.27
C VAL A 58 2.74 1.57 -22.66
N ILE A 59 3.90 2.20 -22.56
CA ILE A 59 4.07 3.65 -22.70
C ILE A 59 4.87 3.99 -23.95
N ASP A 60 4.40 5.00 -24.69
CA ASP A 60 5.09 5.56 -25.85
C ASP A 60 5.67 6.94 -25.53
N GLY A 61 6.91 6.96 -25.03
CA GLY A 61 7.64 8.18 -24.70
C GLY A 61 7.23 8.77 -23.35
N ASP A 62 6.07 9.42 -23.29
CA ASP A 62 5.57 10.06 -22.08
C ASP A 62 4.56 9.17 -21.34
N LYS A 63 4.58 9.18 -19.99
CA LYS A 63 3.66 8.40 -19.15
C LYS A 63 2.16 8.66 -19.41
N ASP A 64 1.81 9.81 -20.00
CA ASP A 64 0.44 10.14 -20.42
C ASP A 64 -0.01 9.38 -21.67
N ARG A 65 0.93 8.77 -22.39
CA ARG A 65 0.68 8.05 -23.65
C ARG A 65 0.72 6.54 -23.47
N VAL A 66 -0.29 6.01 -22.77
CA VAL A 66 -0.49 4.57 -22.61
C VAL A 66 -1.16 3.95 -23.84
N ILE A 67 -0.42 3.17 -24.63
CA ILE A 67 -0.92 2.59 -25.90
C ILE A 67 -1.63 1.24 -25.74
N GLY A 68 -1.62 0.68 -24.54
CA GLY A 68 -2.21 -0.62 -24.22
C GLY A 68 -1.57 -1.20 -22.96
N PHE A 69 -1.66 -2.51 -22.80
CA PHE A 69 -0.96 -3.24 -21.74
C PHE A 69 -0.36 -4.54 -22.28
N VAL A 70 0.63 -5.09 -21.58
CA VAL A 70 1.14 -6.46 -21.79
C VAL A 70 0.71 -7.36 -20.64
N ASN A 71 0.33 -8.60 -20.97
CA ASN A 71 0.06 -9.65 -19.99
C ASN A 71 1.29 -10.54 -19.85
N PHE A 72 1.90 -10.56 -18.67
CA PHE A 72 3.11 -11.35 -18.42
C PHE A 72 2.89 -12.84 -18.72
N LYS A 73 1.68 -13.39 -18.50
CA LYS A 73 1.36 -14.79 -18.79
C LYS A 73 1.50 -15.12 -20.28
N GLU A 74 1.15 -14.19 -21.16
CA GLU A 74 1.31 -14.37 -22.61
C GLU A 74 2.78 -14.27 -23.01
N VAL A 75 3.50 -13.31 -22.43
CA VAL A 75 4.93 -13.09 -22.68
C VAL A 75 5.75 -14.32 -22.28
N ILE A 76 5.53 -14.86 -21.09
CA ILE A 76 6.29 -16.02 -20.59
C ILE A 76 5.95 -17.30 -21.34
N ALA A 77 4.69 -17.51 -21.72
CA ALA A 77 4.27 -18.68 -22.50
C ALA A 77 5.00 -18.75 -23.85
N GLU A 78 5.12 -17.60 -24.54
CA GLU A 78 5.85 -17.52 -25.80
C GLU A 78 7.36 -17.70 -25.58
N TYR A 79 7.93 -17.06 -24.55
CA TYR A 79 9.37 -17.16 -24.25
C TYR A 79 9.81 -18.59 -23.91
N VAL A 80 9.00 -19.34 -23.16
CA VAL A 80 9.27 -20.75 -22.84
C VAL A 80 9.20 -21.62 -24.09
N SER A 81 8.33 -21.29 -25.04
CA SER A 81 8.18 -22.02 -26.30
C SER A 81 9.33 -21.72 -27.28
N ASP A 82 9.77 -20.46 -27.36
CA ASP A 82 10.91 -20.02 -28.17
C ASP A 82 11.74 -18.96 -27.43
N PRO A 83 12.85 -19.35 -26.78
CA PRO A 83 13.72 -18.41 -26.06
C PRO A 83 14.35 -17.32 -26.95
N VAL A 84 14.39 -17.50 -28.28
CA VAL A 84 14.89 -16.48 -29.23
C VAL A 84 13.98 -15.24 -29.20
N VAL A 85 12.70 -15.40 -28.89
CA VAL A 85 11.75 -14.30 -28.70
C VAL A 85 12.19 -13.34 -27.58
N GLY A 86 13.04 -13.78 -26.66
CA GLY A 86 13.56 -12.94 -25.58
C GLY A 86 14.21 -11.63 -26.03
N ALA A 87 14.84 -11.62 -27.21
CA ALA A 87 15.45 -10.41 -27.78
C ALA A 87 14.50 -9.58 -28.66
N LYS A 88 13.27 -10.05 -28.90
CA LYS A 88 12.27 -9.36 -29.71
C LYS A 88 11.51 -8.35 -28.85
N SER A 89 11.02 -7.30 -29.51
CA SER A 89 10.20 -6.26 -28.88
C SER A 89 8.86 -6.81 -28.37
N ILE A 90 8.38 -6.26 -27.26
CA ILE A 90 7.08 -6.58 -26.65
C ILE A 90 5.86 -6.16 -27.47
N LYS A 91 6.05 -5.41 -28.57
CA LYS A 91 4.96 -4.82 -29.39
C LYS A 91 3.87 -5.80 -29.79
N HIS A 92 4.22 -7.06 -30.06
CA HIS A 92 3.27 -8.11 -30.47
C HIS A 92 2.34 -8.56 -29.33
N PHE A 93 2.71 -8.29 -28.09
CA PHE A 93 1.93 -8.64 -26.89
C PHE A 93 1.03 -7.49 -26.41
N ILE A 94 1.09 -6.32 -27.06
CA ILE A 94 0.28 -5.18 -26.66
C ILE A 94 -1.20 -5.50 -26.91
N ARG A 95 -1.99 -5.40 -25.84
CA ARG A 95 -3.45 -5.54 -25.84
C ARG A 95 -4.10 -4.19 -25.57
N PRO A 96 -5.30 -3.93 -26.13
CA PRO A 96 -6.02 -2.70 -25.89
C PRO A 96 -6.38 -2.56 -24.41
N VAL A 97 -6.41 -1.33 -23.92
CA VAL A 97 -6.86 -0.99 -22.56
C VAL A 97 -7.95 0.07 -22.66
N ILE A 98 -8.94 0.00 -21.77
CA ILE A 98 -9.97 1.04 -21.71
C ILE A 98 -9.44 2.28 -21.00
N ARG A 99 -9.98 3.43 -21.41
CA ARG A 99 -9.69 4.72 -20.80
C ARG A 99 -10.98 5.33 -20.29
N VAL A 100 -10.94 5.82 -19.07
CA VAL A 100 -12.09 6.42 -18.37
C VAL A 100 -11.62 7.66 -17.62
N ILE A 101 -12.52 8.58 -17.33
CA ILE A 101 -12.21 9.72 -16.44
C ILE A 101 -11.92 9.21 -15.03
N ASP A 102 -10.97 9.82 -14.33
CA ASP A 102 -10.58 9.43 -12.97
C ASP A 102 -11.70 9.62 -11.92
N SER A 103 -12.60 10.57 -12.15
CA SER A 103 -13.75 10.85 -11.30
C SER A 103 -14.90 9.85 -11.41
N ILE A 104 -14.82 8.83 -12.29
CA ILE A 104 -15.88 7.84 -12.47
C ILE A 104 -16.17 7.10 -11.14
N PRO A 105 -17.45 6.87 -10.77
CA PRO A 105 -17.77 6.04 -9.62
C PRO A 105 -17.24 4.61 -9.80
N VAL A 106 -16.66 4.04 -8.74
CA VAL A 106 -16.00 2.72 -8.79
C VAL A 106 -16.96 1.61 -9.24
N HIS A 107 -18.22 1.66 -8.82
CA HIS A 107 -19.23 0.66 -9.22
C HIS A 107 -19.54 0.73 -10.74
N GLU A 108 -19.58 1.93 -11.32
CA GLU A 108 -19.76 2.11 -12.76
C GLU A 108 -18.53 1.63 -13.53
N LEU A 109 -17.33 1.92 -13.02
CA LEU A 109 -16.07 1.43 -13.59
C LEU A 109 -16.04 -0.10 -13.62
N LEU A 110 -16.41 -0.75 -12.51
CA LEU A 110 -16.47 -2.21 -12.43
C LEU A 110 -17.45 -2.79 -13.44
N ALA A 111 -18.67 -2.24 -13.54
CA ALA A 111 -19.67 -2.67 -14.50
C ALA A 111 -19.17 -2.53 -15.95
N LYS A 112 -18.49 -1.43 -16.27
CA LYS A 112 -17.87 -1.20 -17.58
C LYS A 112 -16.76 -2.20 -17.87
N MET A 113 -15.87 -2.43 -16.91
CA MET A 113 -14.79 -3.43 -17.03
C MET A 113 -15.35 -4.83 -17.25
N GLN A 114 -16.42 -5.22 -16.55
CA GLN A 114 -17.09 -6.50 -16.73
C GLN A 114 -17.74 -6.63 -18.12
N ALA A 115 -18.47 -5.60 -18.56
CA ALA A 115 -19.13 -5.58 -19.87
C ALA A 115 -18.12 -5.69 -21.03
N GLU A 116 -16.99 -4.99 -20.92
CA GLU A 116 -15.92 -5.01 -21.93
C GLU A 116 -14.91 -6.14 -21.74
N ARG A 117 -15.08 -6.98 -20.71
CA ARG A 117 -14.16 -8.07 -20.32
C ARG A 117 -12.73 -7.59 -20.10
N MET A 118 -12.58 -6.38 -19.59
CA MET A 118 -11.30 -5.76 -19.28
C MET A 118 -10.92 -5.99 -17.83
N GLN A 119 -9.62 -6.14 -17.59
CA GLN A 119 -9.07 -6.40 -16.24
C GLN A 119 -8.27 -5.22 -15.71
N MET A 120 -8.02 -4.22 -16.55
CA MET A 120 -7.30 -2.99 -16.25
C MET A 120 -7.95 -1.84 -17.00
N ALA A 121 -8.03 -0.69 -16.35
CA ALA A 121 -8.43 0.58 -16.93
C ALA A 121 -7.36 1.64 -16.65
N ILE A 122 -7.13 2.53 -17.61
CA ILE A 122 -6.31 3.73 -17.42
C ILE A 122 -7.24 4.88 -17.10
N LEU A 123 -6.98 5.53 -15.97
CA LEU A 123 -7.72 6.72 -15.54
C LEU A 123 -7.09 7.96 -16.15
N ILE A 124 -7.92 8.84 -16.68
CA ILE A 124 -7.53 10.07 -17.35
C ILE A 124 -8.10 11.25 -16.56
N ASN A 125 -7.27 12.25 -16.29
CA ASN A 125 -7.72 13.48 -15.63
C ASN A 125 -8.43 14.43 -16.63
N GLU A 126 -8.95 15.55 -16.13
CA GLU A 126 -9.68 16.54 -16.90
C GLU A 126 -8.84 17.23 -18.00
N TYR A 127 -7.51 17.18 -17.90
CA TYR A 127 -6.58 17.73 -18.87
C TYR A 127 -6.15 16.72 -19.94
N GLY A 128 -6.64 15.47 -19.86
CA GLY A 128 -6.30 14.40 -20.79
C GLY A 128 -5.00 13.64 -20.46
N GLY A 129 -4.37 13.95 -19.33
CA GLY A 129 -3.23 13.21 -18.78
C GLY A 129 -3.65 11.94 -18.07
N THR A 130 -2.73 10.99 -17.92
CA THR A 130 -2.97 9.78 -17.12
C THR A 130 -2.94 10.13 -15.63
N ALA A 131 -4.05 9.90 -14.92
CA ALA A 131 -4.12 10.04 -13.47
C ALA A 131 -3.53 8.80 -12.76
N GLY A 132 -3.79 7.61 -13.32
CA GLY A 132 -3.39 6.33 -12.75
C GLY A 132 -3.98 5.15 -13.51
N LEU A 133 -3.98 3.98 -12.86
CA LEU A 133 -4.67 2.79 -13.35
C LEU A 133 -5.48 2.13 -12.24
N VAL A 134 -6.49 1.36 -12.62
CA VAL A 134 -7.28 0.51 -11.72
C VAL A 134 -7.38 -0.88 -12.34
N THR A 135 -7.26 -1.92 -11.53
CA THR A 135 -7.56 -3.30 -11.94
C THR A 135 -8.87 -3.78 -11.34
N ALA A 136 -9.46 -4.80 -11.98
CA ALA A 136 -10.67 -5.42 -11.43
C ALA A 136 -10.39 -6.07 -10.06
N LYS A 137 -9.14 -6.51 -9.80
CA LYS A 137 -8.74 -7.05 -8.50
C LYS A 137 -8.86 -5.96 -7.42
N ASP A 138 -8.28 -4.78 -7.67
CA ASP A 138 -8.27 -3.67 -6.72
C ASP A 138 -9.70 -3.27 -6.31
N ILE A 139 -10.63 -3.23 -7.28
CA ILE A 139 -12.03 -2.92 -6.99
C ILE A 139 -12.71 -4.02 -6.15
N VAL A 140 -12.48 -5.29 -6.49
CA VAL A 140 -13.09 -6.41 -5.75
C VAL A 140 -12.52 -6.51 -4.33
N GLU A 141 -11.25 -6.17 -4.14
CA GLU A 141 -10.59 -6.13 -2.83
C GLU A 141 -11.25 -5.11 -1.87
N VAL A 142 -11.79 -4.00 -2.38
CA VAL A 142 -12.57 -3.07 -1.57
C VAL A 142 -13.87 -3.70 -1.03
N ILE A 143 -14.49 -4.59 -1.82
CA ILE A 143 -15.74 -5.26 -1.44
C ILE A 143 -15.48 -6.42 -0.47
N VAL A 144 -14.44 -7.22 -0.77
CA VAL A 144 -14.19 -8.51 -0.11
C VAL A 144 -13.22 -8.37 1.07
N GLY A 145 -12.43 -7.29 1.13
CA GLY A 145 -11.23 -7.20 1.96
C GLY A 145 -10.03 -7.86 1.27
N GLU A 146 -8.88 -7.90 1.96
CA GLU A 146 -7.61 -8.38 1.41
C GLU A 146 -7.76 -9.74 0.69
N LEU A 147 -7.72 -9.72 -0.64
CA LEU A 147 -7.73 -10.92 -1.47
C LEU A 147 -6.30 -11.44 -1.60
N HIS A 148 -5.82 -12.11 -0.56
CA HIS A 148 -4.52 -12.78 -0.58
C HIS A 148 -4.57 -14.02 -1.50
N ASP A 149 -3.84 -13.99 -2.62
CA ASP A 149 -3.47 -15.19 -3.37
C ASP A 149 -2.21 -15.83 -2.75
N GLU A 150 -2.05 -17.15 -2.85
CA GLU A 150 -0.87 -17.90 -2.37
C GLU A 150 0.45 -17.44 -3.02
N PHE A 151 0.35 -16.64 -4.10
CA PHE A 151 1.46 -16.12 -4.89
C PHE A 151 1.62 -14.60 -4.85
N ASP A 152 0.74 -13.86 -4.16
CA ASP A 152 0.96 -12.45 -3.92
C ASP A 152 2.16 -12.33 -2.96
N ILE A 153 3.21 -11.63 -3.39
CA ILE A 153 4.13 -11.06 -2.40
C ILE A 153 3.29 -10.01 -1.72
N ALA A 154 2.78 -10.34 -0.54
CA ALA A 154 1.99 -9.46 0.28
C ALA A 154 2.64 -8.06 0.23
N ALA A 155 1.91 -7.07 -0.28
CA ALA A 155 2.09 -5.75 0.31
C ALA A 155 1.93 -6.00 1.81
N PRO A 156 2.91 -5.61 2.66
CA PRO A 156 2.78 -5.86 4.08
C PRO A 156 1.40 -5.32 4.50
N PRO A 157 0.62 -6.11 5.25
CA PRO A 157 -0.75 -5.75 5.57
C PRO A 157 -0.78 -4.34 6.14
N VAL A 158 -1.84 -3.59 5.84
CA VAL A 158 -1.97 -2.18 6.29
C VAL A 158 -1.73 -2.09 7.80
N ILE A 159 -2.07 -3.16 8.53
CA ILE A 159 -1.65 -3.38 9.90
C ILE A 159 -1.35 -4.85 10.21
N GLN A 160 -0.27 -5.09 10.93
CA GLN A 160 0.13 -6.38 11.49
C GLN A 160 0.07 -6.30 13.02
N ILE A 161 -0.64 -7.24 13.65
CA ILE A 161 -0.68 -7.39 15.11
C ILE A 161 0.52 -8.23 15.54
N VAL A 162 1.44 -7.61 16.29
CA VAL A 162 2.66 -8.26 16.81
C VAL A 162 2.44 -8.78 18.23
N GLY A 163 1.56 -8.13 19.00
CA GLY A 163 1.23 -8.50 20.38
C GLY A 163 0.05 -7.70 20.92
N GLU A 164 -0.22 -7.83 22.22
CA GLU A 164 -1.26 -7.05 22.89
C GLU A 164 -0.93 -5.56 22.79
N HIS A 165 -1.77 -4.82 22.05
CA HIS A 165 -1.58 -3.40 21.76
C HIS A 165 -0.26 -3.04 21.05
N HIS A 166 0.37 -4.01 20.39
CA HIS A 166 1.62 -3.85 19.64
C HIS A 166 1.40 -4.16 18.17
N TYR A 167 1.63 -3.17 17.31
CA TYR A 167 1.32 -3.19 15.89
C TYR A 167 2.51 -2.74 15.04
N ILE A 168 2.60 -3.28 13.82
CA ILE A 168 3.38 -2.70 12.73
C ILE A 168 2.36 -2.27 11.68
N ALA A 169 2.37 -1.00 11.28
CA ALA A 169 1.38 -0.44 10.38
C ALA A 169 2.03 0.26 9.19
N SER A 170 1.32 0.26 8.05
CA SER A 170 1.60 1.16 6.95
C SER A 170 1.34 2.60 7.40
N SER A 171 2.19 3.51 6.97
CA SER A 171 1.98 4.96 7.17
C SER A 171 0.70 5.48 6.53
N LYS A 172 0.10 4.73 5.59
CA LYS A 172 -1.16 5.05 4.91
C LYS A 172 -2.40 4.74 5.76
N LEU A 173 -2.27 4.05 6.89
CA LEU A 173 -3.40 3.81 7.81
C LEU A 173 -4.00 5.15 8.24
N SER A 174 -5.34 5.26 8.23
CA SER A 174 -5.96 6.55 8.56
C SER A 174 -5.78 6.90 10.03
N VAL A 175 -5.77 8.21 10.34
CA VAL A 175 -5.74 8.68 11.73
C VAL A 175 -6.96 8.17 12.51
N SER A 176 -8.15 8.22 11.89
CA SER A 176 -9.40 7.73 12.49
C SER A 176 -9.38 6.23 12.81
N GLU A 177 -8.87 5.39 11.90
CA GLU A 177 -8.76 3.95 12.15
C GLU A 177 -7.72 3.65 13.23
N THR A 178 -6.60 4.40 13.25
CA THR A 178 -5.58 4.29 14.29
C THR A 178 -6.16 4.65 15.67
N ALA A 179 -6.90 5.76 15.76
CA ALA A 179 -7.56 6.21 16.98
C ALA A 179 -8.55 5.15 17.51
N GLN A 180 -9.40 4.63 16.63
CA GLN A 180 -10.36 3.57 16.96
C GLN A 180 -9.68 2.28 17.43
N LEU A 181 -8.61 1.87 16.74
CA LEU A 181 -7.85 0.66 17.07
C LEU A 181 -7.21 0.73 18.45
N LEU A 182 -6.61 1.88 18.77
CA LEU A 182 -5.88 2.08 20.02
C LEU A 182 -6.80 2.52 21.17
N GLY A 183 -8.05 2.90 20.86
CA GLY A 183 -8.98 3.44 21.84
C GLY A 183 -8.54 4.80 22.39
N ILE A 184 -7.90 5.62 21.55
CA ILE A 184 -7.37 6.95 21.90
C ILE A 184 -8.07 8.03 21.07
N ASP A 185 -7.94 9.27 21.52
CA ASP A 185 -8.40 10.44 20.78
C ASP A 185 -7.24 11.00 19.95
N MET A 186 -7.43 11.17 18.64
CA MET A 186 -6.45 11.77 17.73
C MET A 186 -7.16 12.81 16.87
N ASN A 187 -6.59 14.00 16.75
CA ASN A 187 -7.15 15.04 15.90
C ASN A 187 -6.81 14.78 14.42
N ASP A 188 -7.79 14.88 13.53
CA ASP A 188 -7.67 14.60 12.09
C ASP A 188 -7.81 15.85 11.20
N ASP A 189 -7.99 17.04 11.79
CA ASP A 189 -8.44 18.27 11.11
C ASP A 189 -7.63 18.69 9.87
N ASP A 190 -6.34 18.32 9.78
CA ASP A 190 -5.45 18.70 8.68
C ASP A 190 -4.74 17.51 8.00
N VAL A 191 -4.95 16.27 8.48
CA VAL A 191 -4.16 15.11 8.02
C VAL A 191 -4.92 13.78 8.06
N ASP A 192 -4.99 13.11 6.91
CA ASP A 192 -5.76 11.85 6.76
C ASP A 192 -5.04 10.60 7.29
N THR A 193 -3.70 10.58 7.24
CA THR A 193 -2.90 9.36 7.47
C THR A 193 -1.98 9.47 8.68
N ILE A 194 -1.73 8.34 9.34
CA ILE A 194 -0.86 8.28 10.52
C ILE A 194 0.59 8.71 10.22
N GLY A 195 1.08 8.45 9.00
CA GLY A 195 2.39 8.92 8.56
C GLY A 195 2.44 10.44 8.39
N GLY A 196 1.39 11.02 7.81
CA GLY A 196 1.26 12.48 7.73
C GLY A 196 1.16 13.11 9.12
N TRP A 197 0.41 12.50 10.04
CA TRP A 197 0.30 12.96 11.41
C TRP A 197 1.66 12.98 12.11
N MET A 198 2.45 11.90 12.00
CA MET A 198 3.81 11.85 12.56
C MET A 198 4.74 12.93 11.97
N LEU A 199 4.64 13.22 10.68
CA LEU A 199 5.41 14.28 10.02
C LEU A 199 4.94 15.69 10.40
N THR A 200 3.68 15.85 10.81
CA THR A 200 3.13 17.12 11.30
C THR A 200 3.63 17.41 12.72
N GLU A 201 3.67 16.39 13.57
CA GLU A 201 4.22 16.48 14.92
C GLU A 201 5.74 16.69 14.93
N ASN A 202 6.46 16.02 14.02
CA ASN A 202 7.90 16.19 13.85
C ASN A 202 8.31 16.08 12.38
N PHE A 203 8.45 17.24 11.74
CA PHE A 203 8.81 17.33 10.31
C PHE A 203 10.18 16.72 9.98
N ASP A 204 11.14 16.78 10.90
CA ASP A 204 12.50 16.27 10.69
C ASP A 204 12.66 14.81 11.14
N ILE A 205 11.56 14.10 11.43
CA ILE A 205 11.61 12.73 11.97
C ILE A 205 12.33 11.76 11.02
N GLN A 206 13.21 10.95 11.59
CA GLN A 206 14.03 9.98 10.87
C GLN A 206 13.66 8.55 11.24
N CYS A 207 14.10 7.60 10.41
CA CYS A 207 13.99 6.17 10.69
C CYS A 207 14.59 5.84 12.07
N GLY A 208 13.83 5.08 12.88
CA GLY A 208 14.17 4.70 14.26
C GLY A 208 13.79 5.73 15.32
N GLN A 209 13.30 6.91 14.95
CA GLN A 209 12.78 7.89 15.92
C GLN A 209 11.32 7.62 16.28
N THR A 210 10.93 8.12 17.45
CA THR A 210 9.65 7.81 18.08
C THR A 210 8.93 9.07 18.55
N ILE A 211 7.60 9.07 18.43
CA ILE A 211 6.70 10.06 19.02
C ILE A 211 5.87 9.35 20.09
N GLU A 212 5.78 9.92 21.28
CA GLU A 212 4.89 9.45 22.34
C GLU A 212 3.57 10.23 22.29
N TYR A 213 2.45 9.51 22.21
CA TYR A 213 1.13 10.12 22.20
C TYR A 213 0.09 9.20 22.85
N SER A 214 -0.70 9.74 23.77
CA SER A 214 -1.79 9.03 24.48
C SER A 214 -1.41 7.65 25.05
N GLY A 215 -0.19 7.51 25.57
CA GLY A 215 0.31 6.27 26.18
C GLY A 215 0.86 5.24 25.18
N PHE A 216 1.02 5.62 23.91
CA PHE A 216 1.62 4.82 22.86
C PHE A 216 2.89 5.46 22.30
N LEU A 217 3.82 4.63 21.85
CA LEU A 217 5.03 4.97 21.12
C LEU A 217 4.84 4.64 19.65
N PHE A 218 4.91 5.67 18.80
CA PHE A 218 4.86 5.58 17.34
C PHE A 218 6.28 5.71 16.79
N THR A 219 6.88 4.61 16.33
CA THR A 219 8.29 4.56 15.91
C THR A 219 8.39 4.36 14.40
N VAL A 220 9.17 5.19 13.72
CA VAL A 220 9.41 5.03 12.27
C VAL A 220 10.29 3.79 12.04
N LEU A 221 9.78 2.79 11.30
CA LEU A 221 10.54 1.59 10.95
C LEU A 221 11.21 1.70 9.58
N GLU A 222 10.53 2.38 8.64
CA GLU A 222 11.01 2.52 7.27
C GLU A 222 10.62 3.89 6.72
N MET A 223 11.56 4.52 6.02
CA MET A 223 11.38 5.76 5.27
C MET A 223 11.70 5.49 3.80
N GLN A 224 10.94 6.09 2.90
CA GLN A 224 11.31 6.25 1.50
C GLN A 224 11.32 7.74 1.17
N ASP A 225 12.51 8.26 0.84
CA ASP A 225 12.77 9.69 0.71
C ASP A 225 12.34 10.46 1.98
N HIS A 226 11.34 11.33 1.89
CA HIS A 226 10.78 12.10 3.01
C HIS A 226 9.43 11.55 3.51
N GLN A 227 9.04 10.36 3.05
CA GLN A 227 7.78 9.72 3.43
C GLN A 227 8.05 8.53 4.34
N ILE A 228 7.32 8.47 5.46
CA ILE A 228 7.25 7.27 6.29
C ILE A 228 6.56 6.18 5.45
N ARG A 229 7.10 4.95 5.45
CA ARG A 229 6.51 3.78 4.80
C ARG A 229 5.86 2.84 5.81
N GLN A 230 6.57 2.57 6.89
CA GLN A 230 6.11 1.73 8.00
C GLN A 230 6.46 2.35 9.34
N LEU A 231 5.60 2.08 10.31
CA LEU A 231 5.79 2.46 11.71
C LEU A 231 5.38 1.33 12.65
N GLU A 232 5.99 1.31 13.83
CA GLU A 232 5.65 0.45 14.96
C GLU A 232 4.85 1.26 15.98
N ILE A 233 3.75 0.70 16.46
CA ILE A 233 2.94 1.26 17.55
C ILE A 233 2.98 0.30 18.72
N LYS A 234 3.35 0.76 19.91
CA LYS A 234 3.32 -0.07 21.13
C LYS A 234 3.03 0.76 22.37
N PRO A 235 2.54 0.16 23.48
CA PRO A 235 2.31 0.90 24.70
C PRO A 235 3.63 1.45 25.27
N VAL A 236 3.57 2.60 25.93
CA VAL A 236 4.69 3.09 26.73
C VAL A 236 4.87 2.12 27.90
N THR A 237 5.95 1.34 27.88
CA THR A 237 6.27 0.47 29.00
C THR A 237 6.65 1.34 30.20
N ALA A 238 5.77 1.43 31.19
CA ALA A 238 6.08 2.08 32.46
C ALA A 238 7.24 1.32 33.14
N VAL A 239 8.43 1.93 33.15
CA VAL A 239 9.53 1.46 34.00
C VAL A 239 9.06 1.62 35.45
N LYS A 240 8.82 0.51 36.15
CA LYS A 240 8.65 0.51 37.62
C LYS A 240 9.88 1.19 38.23
N ARG A 241 9.75 2.46 38.64
CA ARG A 241 10.71 3.10 39.55
C ARG A 241 10.69 2.27 40.83
N ILE A 242 11.75 1.51 41.06
CA ILE A 242 12.05 1.01 42.39
C ILE A 242 12.47 2.25 43.19
N GLU A 243 11.56 2.80 44.00
CA GLU A 243 11.93 3.75 45.03
C GLU A 243 12.78 3.00 46.05
N SER A 244 14.10 3.22 46.01
CA SER A 244 14.99 2.80 47.07
C SER A 244 14.72 3.66 48.30
N SER A 245 13.90 3.15 49.23
CA SER A 245 13.84 3.66 50.59
C SER A 245 15.15 3.33 51.31
N VAL A 246 16.19 4.13 51.08
CA VAL A 246 17.36 4.16 51.94
C VAL A 246 17.04 5.13 53.06
N ASP A 247 16.75 4.57 54.24
CA ASP A 247 16.63 5.30 55.50
C ASP A 247 17.97 6.01 55.82
N PRO A 248 18.02 7.36 55.86
CA PRO A 248 19.25 8.10 56.12
C PRO A 248 19.78 8.01 57.56
N SER A 249 19.11 7.28 58.47
CA SER A 249 19.42 7.31 59.90
C SER A 249 20.41 6.24 60.42
N ALA A 250 20.95 5.38 59.55
CA ALA A 250 21.87 4.31 59.95
C ALA A 250 23.29 4.45 59.37
N ILE A 251 23.98 5.56 59.66
CA ILE A 251 25.45 5.60 59.55
C ILE A 251 26.03 6.18 60.86
N SER A 252 26.35 5.28 61.79
CA SER A 252 27.22 5.57 62.94
C SER A 252 28.67 5.53 62.46
N ILE A 253 29.34 6.69 62.51
CA ILE A 253 30.75 6.84 62.13
C ILE A 253 31.60 6.47 63.36
N ALA A 254 32.17 5.26 63.37
CA ALA A 254 33.25 4.93 64.28
C ALA A 254 34.58 5.46 63.69
N ALA A 255 35.21 6.38 64.40
CA ALA A 255 36.50 6.96 64.03
C ALA A 255 37.64 5.91 64.05
N PRO A 256 38.64 6.02 63.18
CA PRO A 256 39.80 5.14 63.20
C PRO A 256 40.74 5.46 64.37
N ASN A 257 41.08 4.44 65.15
CA ASN A 257 42.16 4.48 66.14
C ASN A 257 43.53 4.58 65.44
N ASN A 258 44.30 5.61 65.77
CA ASN A 258 45.75 5.67 65.57
C ASN A 258 46.43 5.26 66.88
N ALA A 259 47.13 4.13 66.88
CA ALA A 259 48.32 3.82 67.69
C ALA A 259 49.01 2.57 67.12
#